data_AF-A0A8T4M4K9-F1
#
_entry.id   AF-A0A8T4M4K9-F1
#
_cell.length_a   1.000
_cell.length_b   1.000
_cell.length_c   1.000
_cell.angle_alpha   90.00
_cell.angle_beta   90.00
_cell.angle_gamma   90.00
#
_symmetry.space_group_name_H-M   'P 1'
#
loop_
_entity.id
_entity.type
_entity.pdbx_description
1 polymer ?
#
loop_
_entity_poly.entity_id
_entity_poly.type
_entity_poly.pdbx_seq_one_letter_code
_entity_poly.pdbx_strand_id
1 'polypeptide(L)'
;MENDAKKVIAGLVDLQKGHLENQEAKVYVGFEGWKTLYNEILNNLKPGDEYLAFGIGPEEFADEKIQIFFKNFHLRRAEKKVVAKIIMKPETKKLDG
;
A
#
# COMPACT_ATOMS: atom_id res chain seq x y z
N MET A 1 -31.71 -16.49 21.18
CA MET A 1 -30.34 -17.05 21.21
C MET A 1 -30.03 -17.94 20.03
N GLU A 2 -30.61 -19.15 19.87
CA GLU A 2 -30.26 -20.04 18.75
C GLU A 2 -30.67 -19.46 17.37
N ASN A 3 -31.77 -18.72 17.33
CA ASN A 3 -32.29 -18.10 16.10
C ASN A 3 -31.49 -16.88 15.65
N ASP A 4 -30.87 -16.18 16.60
CA ASP A 4 -30.06 -14.98 16.33
C ASP A 4 -28.68 -15.39 15.80
N ALA A 5 -28.10 -16.46 16.35
CA ALA A 5 -26.86 -17.04 15.86
C ALA A 5 -26.99 -17.51 14.40
N LYS A 6 -28.10 -18.18 14.04
CA LYS A 6 -28.35 -18.62 12.65
C LYS A 6 -28.47 -17.46 11.67
N LYS A 7 -29.09 -16.35 12.08
CA LYS A 7 -29.17 -15.13 11.25
C LYS A 7 -27.80 -14.46 11.05
N VAL A 8 -26.99 -14.38 12.10
CA VAL A 8 -25.63 -13.84 12.01
C VAL A 8 -24.77 -14.70 11.08
N ILE A 9 -24.83 -16.04 11.21
CA ILE A 9 -24.08 -16.96 10.36
C ILE A 9 -24.50 -16.81 8.88
N ALA A 10 -25.79 -16.70 8.59
CA ALA A 10 -26.26 -16.49 7.21
C ALA A 10 -25.70 -15.18 6.62
N GLY A 11 -25.73 -14.08 7.37
CA GLY A 11 -25.17 -12.80 6.93
C GLY A 11 -23.65 -12.85 6.71
N LEU A 12 -22.91 -13.60 7.52
CA LEU A 12 -21.47 -13.80 7.35
C LEU A 12 -21.14 -14.61 6.08
N VAL A 13 -21.93 -15.63 5.76
CA VAL A 13 -21.77 -16.43 4.54
C VAL A 13 -22.02 -15.58 3.30
N ASP A 14 -23.00 -14.69 3.33
CA ASP A 14 -23.30 -13.79 2.21
C ASP A 14 -22.20 -12.74 2.01
N LEU A 15 -21.67 -12.17 3.10
CA LEU A 15 -20.49 -11.29 3.05
C LEU A 15 -19.26 -12.00 2.50
N GLN A 16 -19.02 -13.24 2.92
CA GLN A 16 -17.91 -14.03 2.41
C GLN A 16 -18.04 -14.25 0.90
N LYS A 17 -19.24 -14.63 0.42
CA LYS A 17 -19.49 -14.91 -1.00
C LYS A 17 -19.42 -13.67 -1.87
N GLY A 18 -19.89 -12.52 -1.38
CA GLY A 18 -19.85 -11.24 -2.11
C GLY A 18 -18.44 -10.73 -2.43
N HIS A 19 -17.42 -11.28 -1.77
CA HIS A 19 -16.02 -10.89 -1.95
C HIS A 19 -15.16 -11.94 -2.67
N LEU A 20 -15.74 -13.03 -3.20
CA LEU A 20 -14.97 -14.11 -3.83
C LEU A 20 -14.57 -13.84 -5.28
N GLU A 21 -15.15 -12.83 -5.94
CA GLU A 21 -14.74 -12.50 -7.31
C GLU A 21 -13.45 -11.65 -7.29
N ASN A 22 -12.35 -12.29 -7.70
CA ASN A 22 -11.02 -11.72 -7.97
C ASN A 22 -10.21 -11.23 -6.75
N GLN A 23 -10.13 -12.03 -5.67
CA GLN A 23 -9.10 -11.81 -4.66
C GLN A 23 -7.76 -12.40 -5.09
N GLU A 24 -6.80 -11.53 -5.39
CA GLU A 24 -5.40 -11.90 -5.58
C GLU A 24 -4.57 -11.33 -4.42
N ALA A 25 -3.73 -12.17 -3.82
CA ALA A 25 -2.74 -11.75 -2.85
C ALA A 25 -1.35 -12.09 -3.38
N LYS A 26 -0.49 -11.07 -3.50
CA LYS A 26 0.92 -11.24 -3.84
C LYS A 26 1.77 -10.99 -2.60
N VAL A 27 2.67 -11.93 -2.30
CA VAL A 27 3.59 -11.82 -1.16
C VAL A 27 4.99 -11.50 -1.68
N TYR A 28 5.55 -10.41 -1.16
CA TYR A 28 6.89 -9.95 -1.48
C TYR A 28 7.76 -10.04 -0.23
N VAL A 29 9.00 -10.52 -0.38
CA VAL A 29 9.90 -10.77 0.76
C VAL A 29 11.18 -9.95 0.61
N GLY A 30 11.58 -9.32 1.71
CA GLY A 30 12.81 -8.53 1.81
C GLY A 30 12.81 -7.27 0.93
N PHE A 31 13.99 -6.66 0.81
CA PHE A 31 14.16 -5.39 0.09
C PHE A 31 13.92 -5.50 -1.43
N GLU A 32 14.30 -6.61 -2.06
CA GLU A 32 13.98 -6.84 -3.48
C GLU A 32 12.47 -6.99 -3.71
N GLY A 33 11.76 -7.55 -2.73
CA GLY A 33 10.30 -7.58 -2.72
C GLY A 33 9.70 -6.19 -2.76
N TRP A 34 10.24 -5.25 -1.97
CA TRP A 34 9.80 -3.85 -1.99
C TRP A 34 10.04 -3.22 -3.36
N LYS A 35 11.25 -3.37 -3.93
CA LYS A 35 11.53 -2.81 -5.26
C LYS A 35 10.54 -3.33 -6.31
N THR A 36 10.23 -4.62 -6.27
CA THR A 36 9.28 -5.24 -7.20
C THR A 36 7.88 -4.65 -7.03
N LEU A 37 7.35 -4.62 -5.80
CA LEU A 37 6.02 -4.08 -5.50
C LEU A 37 5.88 -2.62 -5.98
N TYR A 38 6.82 -1.76 -5.61
CA TYR A 38 6.76 -0.34 -5.96
C TYR A 38 6.96 -0.08 -7.46
N ASN A 39 7.75 -0.90 -8.14
CA ASN A 39 7.82 -0.86 -9.60
C ASN A 39 6.50 -1.29 -10.25
N GLU A 40 5.84 -2.33 -9.73
CA GLU A 40 4.51 -2.73 -10.21
C GLU A 40 3.48 -1.60 -10.03
N ILE A 41 3.47 -0.94 -8.86
CA ILE A 41 2.61 0.23 -8.61
C ILE A 41 2.84 1.29 -9.69
N LEU A 42 4.09 1.71 -9.95
CA LEU A 42 4.37 2.72 -10.98
C LEU A 42 4.05 2.27 -12.39
N ASN A 43 4.14 0.98 -12.69
CA ASN A 43 3.85 0.46 -14.02
C ASN A 43 2.34 0.40 -14.30
N ASN A 44 1.53 0.22 -13.27
CA ASN A 44 0.08 0.09 -13.38
C ASN A 44 -0.65 1.44 -13.29
N LEU A 45 -0.05 2.45 -12.66
CA LEU A 45 -0.62 3.79 -12.54
C LEU A 45 -0.33 4.66 -13.78
N LYS A 46 -1.34 5.45 -14.17
CA LYS A 46 -1.31 6.39 -15.29
C LYS A 46 -1.09 7.83 -14.79
N PRO A 47 -0.68 8.76 -15.67
CA PRO A 47 -0.61 10.18 -15.33
C PRO A 47 -1.95 10.69 -14.78
N GLY A 48 -1.91 11.34 -13.61
CA GLY A 48 -3.08 11.83 -12.90
C GLY A 48 -3.69 10.86 -11.89
N ASP A 49 -3.32 9.57 -11.91
CA ASP A 49 -3.78 8.62 -10.89
C ASP A 49 -3.19 8.94 -9.51
N GLU A 50 -3.82 8.43 -8.46
CA GLU A 50 -3.41 8.65 -7.08
C GLU A 50 -2.73 7.42 -6.47
N TYR A 51 -1.55 7.63 -5.89
CA TYR A 51 -0.84 6.72 -5.01
C TYR A 51 -1.12 7.11 -3.55
N LEU A 52 -1.89 6.28 -2.86
CA LEU A 52 -2.24 6.47 -1.45
C LEU A 52 -1.40 5.54 -0.58
N ALA A 53 -0.73 6.08 0.44
CA ALA A 53 0.13 5.27 1.29
C ALA A 53 0.20 5.76 2.73
N PHE A 54 0.61 4.85 3.62
CA PHE A 54 1.13 5.19 4.93
C PHE A 54 2.65 5.32 4.82
N GLY A 55 3.19 6.41 5.34
CA GLY A 55 4.63 6.62 5.40
C GLY A 55 5.30 5.64 6.37
N ILE A 56 6.56 5.34 6.10
CA ILE A 56 7.37 4.48 6.97
C ILE A 56 7.79 5.23 8.25
N GLY A 57 8.11 4.45 9.30
CA GLY A 57 8.56 4.97 10.58
C GLY A 57 10.00 5.48 10.53
N PRO A 58 10.43 6.19 11.59
CA PRO A 58 11.78 6.75 11.67
C PRO A 58 12.86 5.67 11.75
N GLU A 59 12.55 4.50 12.32
CA GLU A 59 13.49 3.38 12.44
C GLU A 59 13.79 2.76 11.07
N GLU A 60 12.77 2.51 10.25
CA GLU A 60 12.95 2.02 8.89
C GLU A 60 13.61 3.07 8.01
N PHE A 61 13.28 4.35 8.22
CA PHE A 61 13.90 5.43 7.48
C PHE A 61 15.38 5.65 7.88
N ALA A 62 15.86 5.10 8.99
CA ALA A 62 17.27 5.23 9.36
C ALA A 62 18.22 4.46 8.44
N ASP A 63 17.72 3.48 7.67
CA ASP A 63 18.52 2.76 6.67
C ASP A 63 18.68 3.61 5.39
N GLU A 64 19.92 4.00 5.08
CA GLU A 64 20.27 4.79 3.90
C GLU A 64 19.78 4.16 2.59
N LYS A 65 19.77 2.83 2.47
CA LYS A 65 19.28 2.14 1.26
C LYS A 65 17.78 2.38 1.07
N ILE A 66 17.02 2.41 2.17
CA ILE A 66 15.60 2.68 2.16
C ILE A 66 15.35 4.15 1.78
N GLN A 67 16.12 5.08 2.33
CA GLN A 67 16.04 6.51 1.95
C GLN A 67 16.28 6.73 0.47
N ILE A 68 17.39 6.18 -0.05
CA ILE A 68 17.76 6.30 -1.47
C ILE A 68 16.68 5.68 -2.36
N PHE A 69 16.14 4.53 -1.95
CA PHE A 69 15.07 3.87 -2.68
C PHE A 69 13.82 4.74 -2.80
N PHE A 70 13.29 5.25 -1.68
CA PHE A 70 12.07 6.07 -1.71
C PHE A 70 12.29 7.39 -2.46
N LYS A 71 13.45 8.03 -2.29
CA LYS A 71 13.81 9.22 -3.07
C LYS A 71 13.73 8.95 -4.57
N ASN A 72 14.37 7.87 -5.04
CA ASN A 72 14.35 7.49 -6.46
C ASN A 72 12.95 7.10 -6.94
N PHE A 73 12.17 6.41 -6.10
CA PHE A 73 10.78 6.07 -6.39
C PHE A 73 9.92 7.32 -6.57
N HIS A 74 10.01 8.28 -5.64
CA HIS A 74 9.20 9.50 -5.68
C HIS A 74 9.60 10.43 -6.83
N LEU A 75 10.88 10.45 -7.23
CA LEU A 75 11.33 11.10 -8.47
C LEU A 75 10.65 10.49 -9.71
N ARG A 76 10.76 9.17 -9.89
CA ARG A 76 10.14 8.45 -11.04
C ARG A 76 8.61 8.58 -11.06
N ARG A 77 7.99 8.56 -9.88
CA ARG A 77 6.55 8.79 -9.71
C ARG A 77 6.16 10.19 -10.19
N ALA A 78 6.91 11.21 -9.76
CA ALA A 78 6.66 12.59 -10.13
C ALA A 78 6.83 12.82 -11.64
N GLU A 79 7.85 12.22 -12.26
CA GLU A 79 8.05 12.22 -13.72
C GLU A 79 6.85 11.62 -14.46
N LYS A 80 6.26 10.54 -13.93
CA LYS A 80 5.00 9.95 -14.46
C LYS A 80 3.75 10.75 -14.15
N LYS A 81 3.84 11.86 -13.41
CA LYS A 81 2.70 12.71 -12.98
C LYS A 81 1.64 11.94 -12.18
N VAL A 82 2.06 10.92 -11.43
CA VAL A 82 1.19 10.21 -10.49
C VAL A 82 1.14 11.04 -9.20
N VAL A 83 -0.05 11.37 -8.71
CA VAL A 83 -0.25 12.15 -7.47
C VAL A 83 0.01 11.26 -6.26
N ALA A 84 0.68 11.76 -5.23
CA ALA A 84 0.87 11.01 -3.98
C ALA A 84 0.12 11.68 -2.84
N LYS A 85 -0.57 10.87 -2.02
CA LYS A 85 -1.15 11.29 -0.74
C LYS A 85 -0.67 10.32 0.32
N ILE A 86 0.22 10.80 1.18
CA ILE A 86 0.90 9.97 2.17
C ILE A 86 0.51 10.45 3.57
N ILE A 87 0.00 9.52 4.38
CA ILE A 87 -0.25 9.77 5.80
C ILE A 87 1.02 9.42 6.55
N MET A 88 1.64 10.42 7.17
CA MET A 88 2.88 10.25 7.95
C MET A 88 2.65 10.57 9.41
N LYS A 89 3.45 9.94 10.28
CA LYS A 89 3.60 10.41 11.66
C LYS A 89 4.22 11.81 11.64
N PRO A 90 3.82 12.72 12.53
CA PRO A 90 4.37 14.09 12.55
C PRO A 90 5.90 14.14 12.58
N GLU A 91 6.51 13.20 13.31
CA GLU A 91 7.96 13.05 13.48
C GLU A 91 8.70 12.68 12.19
N THR A 92 8.03 12.03 11.23
CA THR A 92 8.63 11.57 9.97
C THR A 92 8.37 12.50 8.79
N LYS A 93 7.57 13.57 8.99
CA LYS A 93 7.13 14.48 7.92
C LYS A 93 8.27 15.22 7.19
N LYS A 94 9.46 15.31 7.80
CA LYS A 94 10.64 15.97 7.19
C LYS A 94 11.50 15.04 6.33
N LEU A 95 11.19 13.75 6.31
CA LEU A 95 12.07 12.72 5.76
C LEU A 95 11.70 12.33 4.32
N ASP A 96 10.46 12.53 3.90
CA ASP A 96 9.92 12.08 2.59
C ASP A 96 9.74 13.23 1.57
N GLY A 97 10.53 14.30 1.73
CA GLY A 97 10.50 15.50 0.88
C GLY A 97 11.46 15.43 -0.30
#